data_AF-A0A352RXP2-F1
#
_entry.id   AF-A0A352RXP2-F1
#
_cell.length_a   1.000
_cell.length_b   1.000
_cell.length_c   1.000
_cell.angle_alpha   90.00
_cell.angle_beta   90.00
_cell.angle_gamma   90.00
#
_symmetry.space_group_name_H-M   'P 1'
#
loop_
_entity.id
_entity.type
_entity.pdbx_description
1 polymer ?
#
loop_
_entity_poly.entity_id
_entity_poly.type
_entity_poly.pdbx_seq_one_letter_code
_entity_poly.pdbx_strand_id
1 'polypeptide(L)' 'MQLCDAHGLPIISLIDTPGFMVGPEIEAQAQVRHVSRMFLAAAKLRVALLAVTLRKGYGLG' A
#
# COMPACT_ATOMS: atom_id res chain seq x y z
N MET A 1 4.54 -4.37 5.72
CA MET A 1 4.94 -3.06 6.29
C MET A 1 5.20 -3.17 7.79
N GLN A 2 4.19 -3.52 8.61
CA GLN A 2 4.35 -3.61 10.07
C GLN A 2 5.44 -4.58 10.53
N LEU A 3 5.60 -5.73 9.86
CA LEU A 3 6.68 -6.68 10.17
C LEU A 3 8.06 -6.05 9.96
N CYS A 4 8.31 -5.44 8.81
CA CYS A 4 9.58 -4.77 8.52
C CYS A 4 9.84 -3.64 9.51
N ASP A 5 8.82 -2.84 9.82
CA ASP A 5 8.93 -1.75 10.82
C ASP A 5 9.26 -2.28 12.22
N ALA A 6 8.64 -3.37 12.64
CA ALA A 6 8.88 -3.98 13.95
C ALA A 6 10.30 -4.53 14.10
N HIS A 7 10.93 -4.93 12.99
CA HIS A 7 12.28 -5.50 12.97
C HIS A 7 13.36 -4.56 12.41
N GLY A 8 13.02 -3.29 12.16
CA GLY A 8 13.99 -2.30 11.66
C GLY A 8 14.47 -2.55 10.23
N LEU A 9 13.71 -3.29 9.42
CA LEU A 9 14.09 -3.62 8.04
C LEU A 9 13.59 -2.54 7.06
N PRO A 10 14.45 -2.01 6.17
CA PRO A 10 14.01 -1.09 5.12
C PRO A 10 13.08 -1.79 4.12
N ILE A 11 12.22 -1.02 3.47
CA ILE A 11 11.22 -1.51 2.52
C ILE A 11 11.52 -0.95 1.13
N ILE A 12 11.49 -1.81 0.11
CA ILE A 12 11.45 -1.42 -1.30
C ILE A 12 10.07 -1.78 -1.86
N SER A 13 9.36 -0.80 -2.39
CA SER A 13 8.07 -0.97 -3.08
C SER A 13 8.28 -0.88 -4.59
N LEU A 14 7.99 -1.97 -5.32
CA LEU A 14 8.08 -2.02 -6.78
C LEU A 14 6.68 -1.81 -7.36
N ILE A 15 6.44 -0.68 -8.02
CA ILE A 15 5.10 -0.21 -8.38
C ILE A 15 4.83 -0.43 -9.87
N ASP A 16 3.85 -1.30 -10.18
CA ASP A 16 3.20 -1.41 -11.51
C ASP A 16 1.70 -1.64 -11.33
N THR A 17 1.00 -0.67 -10.75
CA THR A 17 -0.42 -0.76 -10.37
C THR A 17 -1.29 0.23 -11.15
N PRO A 18 -2.47 -0.19 -11.65
CA PRO A 18 -3.48 0.72 -12.18
C PRO A 18 -4.28 1.45 -11.09
N GLY A 19 -3.99 1.21 -9.82
CA GLY A 19 -4.74 1.71 -8.66
C GLY A 19 -5.57 0.59 -8.00
N PHE A 20 -6.40 0.97 -7.02
CA PHE A 20 -7.25 0.01 -6.34
C PHE A 20 -8.33 -0.58 -7.25
N MET A 21 -8.67 -1.85 -7.00
CA MET A 21 -9.84 -2.46 -7.62
C MET A 21 -11.10 -1.71 -7.19
N VAL A 22 -11.99 -1.48 -8.14
CA VAL A 22 -13.30 -0.82 -7.97
C VAL A 22 -14.42 -1.74 -8.44
N GLY A 23 -15.64 -1.48 -7.98
CA GLY A 23 -16.84 -2.20 -8.41
C GLY A 23 -17.67 -2.73 -7.23
N PRO A 24 -18.97 -3.00 -7.39
CA PRO A 24 -19.85 -3.35 -6.28
C PRO A 24 -19.39 -4.58 -5.48
N GLU A 25 -18.79 -5.55 -6.17
CA GLU A 25 -18.30 -6.79 -5.56
C GLU A 25 -17.17 -6.56 -4.56
N ILE A 26 -16.19 -5.71 -4.89
CA ILE A 26 -15.07 -5.44 -3.99
C ILE A 26 -15.49 -4.52 -2.84
N GLU A 27 -16.41 -3.58 -3.09
CA GLU A 27 -16.96 -2.72 -2.04
C GLU A 27 -17.71 -3.53 -0.97
N ALA A 28 -18.45 -4.57 -1.38
CA ALA A 28 -19.13 -5.49 -0.45
C ALA A 28 -18.13 -6.26 0.46
N GLN A 29 -16.87 -6.35 0.07
CA GLN A 29 -15.79 -6.96 0.86
C GLN A 29 -15.09 -5.96 1.81
N ALA A 30 -15.72 -4.80 2.07
CA ALA A 30 -15.19 -3.73 2.91
C ALA A 30 -13.84 -3.17 2.41
N GLN A 31 -13.69 -3.05 1.09
CA GLN A 31 -12.47 -2.55 0.43
C GLN A 31 -11.94 -1.27 1.06
N VAL A 32 -12.81 -0.29 1.30
CA VAL A 32 -12.47 1.00 1.93
C VAL A 32 -11.68 0.79 3.23
N ARG A 33 -12.15 -0.11 4.12
CA ARG A 33 -11.47 -0.40 5.38
C ARG A 33 -10.11 -1.07 5.15
N HIS A 34 -10.05 -2.01 4.21
CA HIS A 34 -8.81 -2.72 3.91
C HIS A 34 -7.73 -1.80 3.33
N VAL A 35 -8.07 -0.92 2.38
CA VAL A 35 -7.11 0.04 1.81
C VAL A 35 -6.73 1.13 2.81
N SER A 36 -7.67 1.63 3.64
CA SER A 36 -7.36 2.60 4.71
C SER A 36 -6.29 2.08 5.69
N ARG A 37 -6.28 0.77 5.99
CA ARG A 37 -5.25 0.18 6.86
C ARG A 37 -3.85 0.29 6.25
N MET A 38 -3.72 0.23 4.92
CA MET A 38 -2.44 0.39 4.25
C MET A 38 -1.88 1.79 4.49
N PHE A 39 -2.69 2.83 4.32
CA PHE A 39 -2.29 4.22 4.59
C PHE A 39 -1.92 4.45 6.06
N LEU A 40 -2.71 3.92 6.99
CA LEU A 40 -2.42 4.04 8.42
C LEU A 40 -1.12 3.33 8.82
N ALA A 41 -0.81 2.19 8.20
CA ALA A 41 0.45 1.48 8.43
C ALA A 41 1.64 2.24 7.82
N ALA A 42 1.48 2.76 6.60
CA ALA A 42 2.49 3.54 5.90
C ALA A 42 2.85 4.83 6.65
N ALA A 43 1.85 5.57 7.13
CA ALA A 43 2.02 6.84 7.83
C ALA A 43 2.78 6.72 9.16
N LYS A 44 2.88 5.51 9.73
CA LYS A 44 3.55 5.24 11.01
C LYS A 44 4.92 4.56 10.86
N LEU A 45 5.39 4.34 9.64
CA LEU A 45 6.69 3.71 9.41
C LEU A 45 7.82 4.58 9.99
N ARG A 46 8.77 3.92 10.64
CA ARG A 46 10.02 4.50 11.16
C ARG A 46 11.26 4.00 10.42
N VAL A 47 11.09 3.01 9.55
CA VAL A 47 12.12 2.47 8.64
C VAL A 47 12.11 3.19 7.29
N ALA A 48 13.24 3.17 6.59
CA ALA A 48 13.32 3.74 5.24
C ALA A 48 12.40 2.98 4.27
N LEU A 49 11.68 3.74 3.44
CA LEU A 49 10.85 3.22 2.35
C LEU A 49 11.29 3.84 1.04
N LEU A 50 11.74 3.01 0.10
CA LEU A 50 12.05 3.40 -1.27
C LEU A 50 10.96 2.87 -2.20
N ALA A 51 10.39 3.75 -3.01
CA ALA A 51 9.42 3.38 -4.04
C ALA A 51 10.06 3.47 -5.42
N VAL A 52 9.90 2.43 -6.24
CA VAL A 52 10.39 2.38 -7.62
C VAL A 52 9.23 2.05 -8.53
N THR A 53 8.76 3.04 -9.30
CA THR A 53 7.73 2.83 -10.32
C THR A 53 8.35 2.18 -11.55
N LEU A 54 7.92 0.94 -11.81
CA LEU A 54 8.38 0.15 -12.95
C LEU A 54 7.66 0.55 -14.23
N ARG A 55 6.35 0.83 -14.13
CA ARG A 55 5.52 1.21 -15.28
C ARG A 55 4.30 2.03 -14.89
N LYS A 56 3.22 1.42 -14.37
CA LYS A 56 1.99 2.13 -13.99
C LYS A 56 2.01 2.52 -12.51
N GLY A 57 1.48 3.70 -12.20
CA GLY A 57 1.27 4.16 -10.83
C GLY A 57 0.16 5.20 -10.81
N TYR A 58 -1.09 4.74 -10.76
CA TYR A 58 -2.26 5.59 -10.93
C TYR A 58 -3.15 5.60 -9.69
N GLY A 59 -3.72 6.78 -9.39
CA GLY A 59 -4.70 6.95 -8.33
C GLY A 59 -4.12 6.78 -6.92
N LEU A 60 -4.94 6.25 -6.02
CA LEU A 60 -4.58 6.07 -4.60
C LEU A 60 -3.84 4.75 -4.31
N GLY A 61 -3.82 3.82 -5.27
CA GLY A 61 -3.32 2.45 -5.08
C GLY A 61 -1.90 2.21 -5.55
#